data_AF-A0A5P1FU15-F1
#
_entry.id   AF-A0A5P1FU15-F1
#
_cell.length_a   1.000
_cell.length_b   1.000
_cell.length_c   1.000
_cell.angle_alpha   90.00
_cell.angle_beta   90.00
_cell.angle_gamma   90.00
#
_symmetry.space_group_name_H-M   'P 1'
#
loop_
_entity.id
_entity.type
_entity.pdbx_description
1 polymer ?
#
loop_
_entity_poly.entity_id
_entity_poly.type
_entity_poly.pdbx_seq_one_letter_code
_entity_poly.pdbx_strand_id
1 'polypeptide(L)'
;MIEVEEMVVEMKKAVRIQMEVEMAMDEEVKIPTEERMADEMKVLDKMHARARGPRVTLTRQPTEGRSRDGGLRVGEMERDCLIAYGASMLIYERLMLSSDPYQVQVCRKCGLLGYYNYKLKTAFCSSCRTGENVATMMLPYACKLLFQIQSNISKRREQFQSIGIGDIGNLLPFEDYEEINDCLKQEYRH
;
A
#
# COMPACT_ATOMS: atom_id res chain seq x y z
N MET A 1 25.19 -53.77 54.93
CA MET A 1 26.42 -53.88 54.11
C MET A 1 26.16 -53.59 52.64
N ILE A 2 25.04 -54.06 52.05
CA ILE A 2 24.69 -53.85 50.62
C ILE A 2 24.54 -52.36 50.26
N GLU A 3 23.91 -51.56 51.12
CA GLU A 3 23.69 -50.11 50.87
C GLU A 3 25.00 -49.28 50.78
N VAL A 4 26.07 -49.73 51.46
CA VAL A 4 27.37 -49.02 51.44
C VAL A 4 28.11 -49.30 50.13
N GLU A 5 27.98 -50.50 49.57
CA GLU A 5 28.57 -50.85 48.27
C GLU A 5 27.87 -50.13 47.11
N GLU A 6 26.53 -50.02 47.13
CA GLU A 6 25.79 -49.24 46.13
C GLU A 6 26.16 -47.76 46.14
N MET A 7 26.30 -47.15 47.33
CA MET A 7 26.80 -45.78 47.46
C MET A 7 28.22 -45.61 46.88
N VAL A 8 29.11 -46.57 47.12
CA VAL A 8 30.48 -46.53 46.59
C VAL A 8 30.49 -46.70 45.06
N VAL A 9 29.59 -47.51 44.50
CA VAL A 9 29.43 -47.64 43.04
C VAL A 9 28.90 -46.34 42.42
N GLU A 10 27.92 -45.69 43.05
CA GLU A 10 27.34 -44.46 42.52
C GLU A 10 28.29 -43.26 42.65
N MET A 11 29.07 -43.17 43.74
CA MET A 11 30.18 -42.22 43.85
C MET A 11 31.27 -42.46 42.79
N LYS A 12 31.60 -43.73 42.51
CA LYS A 12 32.56 -44.06 41.43
C LYS A 12 32.03 -43.69 40.04
N LYS A 13 30.73 -43.83 39.78
CA LYS A 13 30.09 -43.34 38.54
C LYS A 13 30.13 -41.81 38.46
N ALA A 14 29.81 -41.11 39.55
CA ALA A 14 29.82 -39.65 39.59
C ALA A 14 31.23 -39.07 39.32
N VAL A 15 32.27 -39.66 39.92
CA VAL A 15 33.67 -39.25 39.67
C VAL A 15 34.08 -39.52 38.23
N ARG A 16 33.66 -40.65 37.65
CA ARG A 16 33.95 -40.98 36.25
C ARG A 16 33.26 -40.03 35.28
N ILE A 17 31.99 -39.70 35.52
CA ILE A 17 31.24 -38.73 34.72
C ILE A 17 31.89 -37.35 34.83
N GLN A 18 32.33 -36.93 36.03
CA GLN A 18 33.05 -35.66 36.18
C GLN A 18 34.35 -35.63 35.37
N MET A 19 35.15 -36.69 35.41
CA MET A 19 36.37 -36.77 34.60
C MET A 19 36.08 -36.77 33.08
N GLU A 20 35.03 -37.47 32.63
CA GLU A 20 34.63 -37.49 31.21
C GLU A 20 34.12 -36.11 30.73
N VAL A 21 33.40 -35.37 31.58
CA VAL A 21 32.92 -34.01 31.27
C VAL A 21 34.08 -33.00 31.23
N GLU A 22 35.04 -33.11 32.14
CA GLU A 22 36.23 -32.23 32.19
C GLU A 22 37.10 -32.45 30.94
N MET A 23 37.34 -33.71 30.55
CA MET A 23 38.06 -34.05 29.31
C MET A 23 37.35 -33.60 28.03
N ALA A 24 36.02 -33.49 28.03
CA ALA A 24 35.24 -33.02 26.88
C ALA A 24 35.25 -31.48 26.75
N MET A 25 35.50 -30.76 27.85
CA MET A 25 35.65 -29.29 27.81
C MET A 25 37.05 -28.84 27.39
N ASP A 26 38.04 -29.73 27.47
CA ASP A 26 39.43 -29.50 27.07
C ASP A 26 39.68 -29.78 25.57
N GLU A 27 38.66 -30.18 24.80
CA GLU A 27 38.79 -30.34 23.36
C GLU A 27 38.91 -28.95 22.69
N GLU A 28 40.10 -28.62 22.18
CA GLU A 28 40.36 -27.35 21.50
C GLU A 28 39.47 -27.22 20.25
N VAL A 29 38.36 -26.49 20.39
CA VAL A 29 37.55 -26.07 19.24
C VAL A 29 38.39 -25.09 18.42
N LYS A 30 38.94 -25.58 17.30
CA LYS A 30 39.68 -24.75 16.36
C LYS A 30 38.71 -23.82 15.64
N ILE A 31 38.58 -22.59 16.14
CA ILE A 31 37.76 -21.54 15.53
C ILE A 31 38.46 -21.10 14.22
N PRO A 32 37.89 -21.36 13.03
CA PRO A 32 38.46 -20.88 11.79
C PRO A 32 38.35 -19.35 11.76
N THR A 33 39.47 -18.65 11.56
CA THR A 33 39.45 -17.21 11.26
C THR A 33 39.15 -17.03 9.77
N GLU A 34 37.89 -17.22 9.39
CA GLU A 34 37.42 -16.83 8.05
C GLU A 34 37.13 -15.32 8.03
N GLU A 35 37.72 -14.61 7.09
CA GLU A 35 37.30 -13.24 6.76
C GLU A 35 35.93 -13.31 6.08
N ARG A 36 34.86 -13.14 6.87
CA ARG A 36 33.51 -13.01 6.34
C ARG A 36 33.31 -11.59 5.85
N MET A 37 33.16 -11.43 4.53
CA MET A 37 32.74 -10.16 3.96
C MET A 37 31.34 -9.84 4.48
N ALA A 38 31.21 -8.68 5.11
CA ALA A 38 29.91 -8.15 5.47
C ALA A 38 29.26 -7.60 4.19
N ASP A 39 28.09 -8.12 3.84
CA ASP A 39 27.31 -7.56 2.73
C ASP A 39 26.99 -6.07 3.02
N GLU A 40 27.04 -5.26 1.98
CA GLU A 40 26.74 -3.81 2.07
C GLU A 40 25.27 -3.54 2.45
N MET A 41 24.41 -4.56 2.33
CA MET A 41 22.98 -4.48 2.58
C MET A 41 22.65 -4.51 4.08
N LYS A 42 22.71 -3.35 4.74
CA LYS A 42 22.44 -3.22 6.18
C LYS A 42 20.95 -3.06 6.48
N VAL A 43 20.50 -3.63 7.61
CA VAL A 43 19.11 -3.54 8.08
C VAL A 43 18.69 -2.08 8.36
N LEU A 44 19.60 -1.28 8.92
CA LEU A 44 19.36 0.15 9.21
C LEU A 44 19.01 0.96 7.95
N ASP A 45 19.54 0.54 6.80
CA ASP A 45 19.27 1.17 5.50
C ASP A 45 17.96 0.69 4.86
N LYS A 46 17.25 -0.24 5.49
CA LYS A 46 15.96 -0.76 5.00
C LYS A 46 14.78 -0.45 5.91
N MET A 47 15.04 -0.15 7.19
CA MET A 47 13.96 0.18 8.12
C MET A 47 13.20 1.43 7.66
N HIS A 48 11.90 1.26 7.40
CA HIS A 48 11.03 2.34 6.97
C HIS A 48 9.65 2.17 7.59
N ALA A 49 9.12 3.23 8.17
CA ALA A 49 7.78 3.27 8.73
C ALA A 49 7.16 4.64 8.48
N ARG A 50 5.87 4.66 8.18
CA ARG A 50 5.13 5.89 7.89
C ARG A 50 3.81 5.90 8.65
N ALA A 51 3.56 6.98 9.39
CA ALA A 51 2.26 7.27 9.99
C ALA A 51 1.48 8.34 9.20
N ARG A 52 2.09 9.52 8.98
CA ARG A 52 1.59 10.60 8.10
C ARG A 52 2.78 11.17 7.33
N GLY A 53 2.52 11.75 6.17
CA GLY A 53 3.59 12.25 5.30
C GLY A 53 3.05 12.97 4.07
N PRO A 54 3.93 13.41 3.17
CA PRO A 54 3.55 14.13 1.96
C PRO A 54 2.65 13.28 1.06
N ARG A 55 1.81 13.97 0.28
CA ARG A 55 0.87 13.38 -0.66
C ARG A 55 1.14 13.93 -2.05
N VAL A 56 0.96 13.10 -3.06
CA VAL A 56 1.08 13.51 -4.47
C VAL A 56 -0.04 14.50 -4.79
N THR A 57 0.27 15.60 -5.48
CA THR A 57 -0.70 16.68 -5.76
C THR A 57 -1.90 16.21 -6.56
N LEU A 58 -1.67 15.38 -7.58
CA LEU A 58 -2.72 14.90 -8.47
C LEU A 58 -3.69 13.95 -7.77
N THR A 59 -3.20 12.85 -7.21
CA THR A 59 -4.05 11.78 -6.65
C THR A 59 -4.35 11.95 -5.16
N ARG A 60 -3.61 12.82 -4.46
CA ARG A 60 -3.64 12.99 -3.00
C ARG A 60 -3.31 11.70 -2.23
N GLN A 61 -2.73 10.72 -2.90
CA GLN A 61 -2.25 9.48 -2.30
C GLN A 61 -0.86 9.69 -1.67
N PRO A 62 -0.45 8.82 -0.73
CA PRO A 62 0.92 8.75 -0.24
C PRO A 62 1.95 8.73 -1.37
N THR A 63 3.04 9.49 -1.23
CA THR A 63 4.20 9.43 -2.14
C THR A 63 4.83 8.04 -2.17
N GLU A 64 5.55 7.72 -3.25
CA GLU A 64 6.34 6.49 -3.36
C GLU A 64 7.79 6.73 -2.92
N GLY A 65 8.46 5.67 -2.45
CA GLY A 65 9.89 5.65 -2.12
C GLY A 65 10.25 6.10 -0.70
N ARG A 66 11.25 5.43 -0.09
CA ARG A 66 11.74 5.71 1.27
C ARG A 66 12.29 7.13 1.42
N SER A 67 13.04 7.61 0.42
CA SER A 67 13.67 8.94 0.43
C SER A 67 12.67 10.10 0.48
N ARG A 68 11.41 9.86 0.10
CA ARG A 68 10.32 10.85 0.07
C ARG A 68 9.28 10.62 1.17
N ASP A 69 9.67 9.92 2.23
CA ASP A 69 8.78 9.45 3.30
C ASP A 69 7.52 8.76 2.75
N GLY A 70 7.73 7.97 1.69
CA GLY A 70 6.69 7.32 0.92
C GLY A 70 5.91 6.27 1.71
N GLY A 71 4.69 6.00 1.28
CA GLY A 71 3.86 4.92 1.84
C GLY A 71 4.25 3.56 1.29
N LEU A 72 3.94 2.50 2.04
CA LEU A 72 3.97 1.16 1.50
C LEU A 72 2.73 0.93 0.62
N ARG A 73 2.93 0.34 -0.56
CA ARG A 73 1.84 0.04 -1.49
C ARG A 73 1.06 -1.18 -1.00
N VAL A 74 -0.26 -1.05 -0.98
CA VAL A 74 -1.19 -2.19 -0.91
C VAL A 74 -1.66 -2.41 -2.35
N GLY A 75 -1.13 -3.45 -3.00
CA GLY A 75 -1.45 -3.80 -4.37
C GLY A 75 -2.72 -4.65 -4.47
N GLU A 76 -2.92 -5.20 -5.67
CA GLU A 76 -4.06 -6.06 -5.97
C GLU A 76 -3.95 -7.39 -5.22
N MET A 77 -2.77 -7.98 -5.16
CA MET A 77 -2.53 -9.23 -4.44
C MET A 77 -2.83 -9.11 -2.94
N GLU A 78 -2.40 -8.01 -2.30
CA GLU A 78 -2.69 -7.79 -0.88
C GLU A 78 -4.18 -7.55 -0.62
N ARG A 79 -4.86 -6.86 -1.55
CA ARG A 79 -6.31 -6.71 -1.50
C ARG A 79 -7.01 -8.06 -1.62
N ASP A 80 -6.60 -8.89 -2.58
CA ASP A 80 -7.23 -10.19 -2.85
C ASP A 80 -7.05 -11.14 -1.67
N CYS A 81 -5.87 -11.12 -1.03
CA CYS A 81 -5.66 -11.80 0.24
C CYS A 81 -6.66 -11.35 1.30
N LEU A 82 -6.83 -10.03 1.52
CA LEU A 82 -7.78 -9.52 2.52
C LEU A 82 -9.24 -9.87 2.20
N ILE A 83 -9.60 -9.94 0.91
CA ILE A 83 -10.93 -10.37 0.46
C ILE A 83 -11.12 -11.85 0.78
N ALA A 84 -10.13 -12.71 0.52
CA ALA A 84 -10.17 -14.14 0.82
C ALA A 84 -10.34 -14.40 2.33
N TYR A 85 -9.71 -13.58 3.17
CA TYR A 85 -9.90 -13.63 4.63
C TYR A 85 -11.25 -13.07 5.10
N GLY A 86 -12.04 -12.43 4.23
CA GLY A 86 -13.31 -11.80 4.60
C GLY A 86 -13.16 -10.52 5.44
N ALA A 87 -11.98 -9.89 5.43
CA ALA A 87 -11.66 -8.74 6.28
C ALA A 87 -12.10 -7.39 5.65
N SER A 88 -13.39 -7.23 5.39
CA SER A 88 -13.97 -6.07 4.70
C SER A 88 -13.66 -4.72 5.37
N MET A 89 -13.69 -4.67 6.71
CA MET A 89 -13.39 -3.46 7.48
C MET A 89 -11.93 -3.02 7.32
N LEU A 90 -10.99 -3.99 7.29
CA LEU A 90 -9.56 -3.68 7.07
C LEU A 90 -9.31 -3.17 5.65
N ILE A 91 -10.00 -3.72 4.66
CA ILE A 91 -9.94 -3.22 3.28
C ILE A 91 -10.42 -1.77 3.22
N TYR A 92 -11.56 -1.46 3.86
CA TYR A 92 -12.09 -0.11 3.93
C TYR A 92 -11.12 0.86 4.62
N GLU A 93 -10.52 0.45 5.73
CA GLU A 93 -9.55 1.28 6.46
C GLU A 93 -8.29 1.56 5.61
N ARG A 94 -7.75 0.56 4.92
CA ARG A 94 -6.53 0.70 4.12
C ARG A 94 -6.77 1.44 2.81
N LEU A 95 -7.82 1.10 2.07
CA LEU A 95 -8.07 1.67 0.74
C LEU A 95 -8.79 3.03 0.79
N MET A 96 -9.52 3.35 1.86
CA MET A 96 -10.27 4.60 1.94
C MET A 96 -9.79 5.52 3.06
N LEU A 97 -9.80 5.08 4.32
CA LEU A 97 -9.53 5.99 5.45
C LEU A 97 -8.06 6.43 5.52
N SER A 98 -7.14 5.47 5.32
CA SER A 98 -5.70 5.70 5.44
C SER A 98 -5.08 6.34 4.20
N SER A 99 -5.71 6.16 3.03
CA SER A 99 -5.20 6.62 1.74
C SER A 99 -5.67 8.04 1.43
N ASP A 100 -6.86 8.18 0.86
CA ASP A 100 -7.34 9.41 0.24
C ASP A 100 -8.84 9.67 0.45
N PRO A 101 -9.32 9.77 1.70
CA PRO A 101 -10.74 10.02 1.97
C PRO A 101 -11.14 11.41 1.47
N TYR A 102 -12.20 11.48 0.68
CA TYR A 102 -12.70 12.74 0.11
C TYR A 102 -14.23 12.81 0.11
N GLN A 103 -14.75 13.99 0.45
CA GLN A 103 -16.19 14.25 0.49
C GLN A 103 -16.63 14.84 -0.86
N VAL A 104 -17.60 14.17 -1.50
CA VAL A 104 -18.08 14.51 -2.84
C VAL A 104 -19.58 14.77 -2.82
N GLN A 105 -20.01 15.67 -3.68
CA GLN A 105 -21.41 16.01 -3.91
C GLN A 105 -21.89 15.32 -5.19
N VAL A 106 -22.96 14.54 -5.10
CA VAL A 106 -23.53 13.80 -6.22
C VAL A 106 -25.01 14.16 -6.36
N CYS A 107 -25.44 14.51 -7.57
CA CYS A 107 -26.84 14.80 -7.83
C CYS A 107 -27.65 13.50 -7.91
N ARG A 108 -28.75 13.39 -7.16
CA ARG A 108 -29.66 12.23 -7.17
C ARG A 108 -30.45 12.10 -8.47
N LYS A 109 -30.63 13.19 -9.23
CA LYS A 109 -31.39 13.19 -10.48
C LYS A 109 -30.55 12.76 -11.69
N CYS A 110 -29.33 13.31 -11.83
CA CYS A 110 -28.47 13.04 -12.99
C CYS A 110 -27.26 12.14 -12.72
N GLY A 111 -26.98 11.81 -11.45
CA GLY A 111 -25.83 10.98 -11.07
C GLY A 111 -24.46 11.65 -11.23
N LEU A 112 -24.39 12.87 -11.74
CA LEU A 112 -23.14 13.58 -11.99
C LEU A 112 -22.59 14.24 -10.73
N LEU A 113 -21.26 14.40 -10.72
CA LEU A 113 -20.55 15.11 -9.68
C LEU A 113 -20.90 16.60 -9.71
N GLY A 114 -21.35 17.12 -8.58
CA GLY A 114 -21.57 18.54 -8.34
C GLY A 114 -20.38 19.17 -7.63
N TYR A 115 -20.51 20.47 -7.34
CA TYR A 115 -19.58 21.19 -6.48
C TYR A 115 -20.32 21.81 -5.30
N TYR A 116 -19.60 21.99 -4.19
CA TYR A 116 -20.14 22.65 -3.01
C TYR A 116 -19.72 24.12 -3.02
N ASN A 117 -20.70 25.03 -2.90
CA ASN A 117 -20.41 26.45 -2.75
C ASN A 117 -20.29 26.80 -1.27
N TYR A 118 -19.06 27.02 -0.80
CA TYR A 118 -18.79 27.37 0.60
C TYR A 118 -19.38 28.72 1.02
N LYS A 119 -19.54 29.68 0.10
CA LYS A 119 -20.10 31.01 0.40
C LYS A 119 -21.60 30.91 0.69
N LEU A 120 -22.33 30.16 -0.13
CA LEU A 120 -23.78 29.99 -0.02
C LEU A 120 -24.18 28.82 0.88
N LYS A 121 -23.22 27.98 1.30
CA LYS A 121 -23.44 26.73 2.06
C LYS A 121 -24.41 25.77 1.37
N THR A 122 -24.43 25.78 0.04
CA THR A 122 -25.32 24.95 -0.78
C THR A 122 -24.52 24.16 -1.80
N ALA A 123 -24.89 22.90 -2.00
CA ALA A 123 -24.37 22.09 -3.09
C ALA A 123 -25.07 22.44 -4.40
N PHE A 124 -24.36 22.41 -5.52
CA PHE A 124 -24.90 22.77 -6.82
C PHE A 124 -24.47 21.76 -7.88
N CYS A 125 -25.42 21.39 -8.74
CA CYS A 125 -25.16 20.54 -9.89
C CYS A 125 -25.07 21.39 -11.17
N SER A 126 -23.96 21.28 -11.90
CA SER A 126 -23.77 22.03 -13.15
C SER A 126 -24.77 21.66 -14.25
N SER A 127 -25.20 20.39 -14.30
CA SER A 127 -26.10 19.89 -15.35
C SER A 127 -27.57 20.22 -15.07
N CYS A 128 -28.04 19.97 -13.84
CA CYS A 128 -29.43 20.26 -13.46
C CYS A 128 -29.66 21.73 -13.08
N ARG A 129 -28.59 22.48 -12.80
CA ARG A 129 -28.64 23.86 -12.28
C ARG A 129 -29.49 24.01 -11.01
N THR A 130 -29.65 22.93 -10.26
CA THR A 130 -30.44 22.88 -9.02
C THR A 130 -29.58 22.35 -7.88
N GLY A 131 -29.79 22.87 -6.67
CA GLY A 131 -29.11 22.43 -5.45
C GLY A 131 -29.91 21.49 -4.55
N GLU A 132 -31.22 21.36 -4.78
CA GLU A 132 -32.14 20.65 -3.88
C GLU A 132 -31.92 19.12 -3.83
N ASN A 133 -31.48 18.53 -4.94
CA ASN A 133 -31.36 17.08 -5.09
C ASN A 133 -29.89 16.61 -5.09
N VAL A 134 -29.05 17.24 -4.28
CA VAL A 134 -27.63 16.89 -4.17
C VAL A 134 -27.37 16.19 -2.84
N ALA A 135 -26.74 15.01 -2.91
CA ALA A 135 -26.35 14.21 -1.77
C ALA A 135 -24.83 14.31 -1.56
N THR A 136 -24.42 14.32 -0.30
CA THR A 136 -23.01 14.26 0.07
C THR A 136 -22.62 12.82 0.39
N MET A 137 -21.53 12.33 -0.19
CA MET A 137 -20.98 11.00 0.05
C MET A 137 -19.46 11.04 0.23
N MET A 138 -18.90 10.05 0.91
CA MET A 138 -17.47 9.88 1.04
C MET A 138 -16.97 8.85 0.03
N LEU A 139 -15.89 9.17 -0.68
CA LEU A 139 -15.24 8.28 -1.63
C LEU A 139 -13.74 8.58 -1.73
N PRO A 140 -12.91 7.62 -2.19
CA PRO A 140 -11.50 7.88 -2.45
C PRO A 140 -11.31 8.95 -3.53
N TYR A 141 -10.40 9.90 -3.32
CA TYR A 141 -10.10 10.95 -4.30
C TYR A 141 -9.71 10.37 -5.67
N ALA A 142 -9.02 9.24 -5.71
CA ALA A 142 -8.72 8.53 -6.95
C ALA A 142 -9.99 8.17 -7.74
N CYS A 143 -11.05 7.71 -7.08
CA CYS A 143 -12.33 7.43 -7.73
C CYS A 143 -12.99 8.71 -8.27
N LYS A 144 -12.89 9.83 -7.55
CA LYS A 144 -13.36 11.14 -8.06
C LYS A 144 -12.65 11.50 -9.37
N LEU A 145 -11.32 11.36 -9.39
CA LEU A 145 -10.50 11.69 -10.55
C LEU A 145 -10.87 10.81 -11.75
N LEU A 146 -11.08 9.51 -11.52
CA LEU A 146 -11.53 8.57 -12.55
C LEU A 146 -12.85 9.03 -13.20
N PHE A 147 -13.85 9.40 -12.40
CA PHE A 147 -15.12 9.88 -12.93
C PHE A 147 -14.97 11.18 -13.74
N GLN A 148 -14.04 12.07 -13.35
CA GLN A 148 -13.77 13.28 -14.12
C GLN A 148 -13.13 12.96 -15.48
N ILE A 149 -12.14 12.05 -15.50
CA ILE A 149 -11.48 11.62 -16.75
C ILE A 149 -12.50 10.98 -17.69
N GLN A 150 -13.31 10.04 -17.18
CA GLN A 150 -14.36 9.39 -17.97
C GLN A 150 -15.35 10.41 -18.56
N SER A 151 -15.78 11.40 -17.75
CA SER A 151 -16.69 12.44 -18.25
C SER A 151 -16.09 13.32 -19.34
N ASN A 152 -14.77 13.55 -19.32
CA ASN A 152 -14.07 14.31 -20.34
C ASN A 152 -13.90 13.50 -21.63
N ILE A 153 -13.61 12.20 -21.51
CA ILE A 153 -13.49 11.28 -22.64
C ILE A 153 -14.82 11.19 -23.39
N SER A 154 -15.95 11.00 -22.68
CA SER A 154 -17.27 10.93 -23.32
C SER A 154 -17.59 12.20 -24.12
N LYS A 155 -17.30 13.38 -23.56
CA LYS A 155 -17.51 14.67 -24.26
C LYS A 155 -16.63 14.81 -25.50
N ARG A 156 -15.38 14.36 -25.45
CA ARG A 156 -14.50 14.35 -26.63
C ARG A 156 -15.03 13.39 -27.68
N ARG A 157 -15.51 12.21 -27.30
CA ARG A 157 -16.07 11.22 -28.24
C ARG A 157 -17.29 11.75 -28.97
N GLU A 158 -18.21 12.41 -28.26
CA GLU A 158 -19.36 13.12 -28.86
C GLU A 158 -18.91 14.20 -29.85
N GLN A 159 -17.86 14.96 -29.51
CA GLN A 159 -17.31 16.00 -30.38
C GLN A 159 -16.65 15.42 -31.64
N PHE A 160 -15.91 14.31 -31.53
CA PHE A 160 -15.32 13.63 -32.69
C PHE A 160 -16.38 12.99 -33.61
N GLN A 161 -17.44 12.40 -33.04
CA GLN A 161 -18.58 11.93 -33.83
C GLN A 161 -19.29 13.09 -34.56
N SER A 162 -19.36 14.27 -33.96
CA SER A 162 -19.94 15.46 -34.62
C SER A 162 -19.11 16.02 -35.79
N ILE A 163 -17.82 15.67 -35.88
CA ILE A 163 -16.91 16.05 -36.98
C ILE A 163 -17.00 15.05 -38.16
N GLY A 164 -17.83 14.00 -38.05
CA GLY A 164 -18.06 13.05 -39.14
C GLY A 164 -16.94 12.04 -39.37
N ILE A 165 -16.02 11.90 -38.41
CA ILE A 165 -15.06 10.79 -38.42
C ILE A 165 -15.79 9.58 -37.80
N GLY A 166 -16.19 8.65 -38.66
CA GLY A 166 -16.96 7.46 -38.31
C GLY A 166 -16.36 6.63 -37.17
N ASP A 167 -17.23 5.88 -36.51
CA ASP A 167 -16.98 5.13 -35.27
C ASP A 167 -15.62 4.44 -35.21
N ILE A 168 -14.72 5.01 -34.40
CA ILE A 168 -13.60 4.25 -33.83
C ILE A 168 -14.21 3.35 -32.75
N GLY A 169 -14.84 2.27 -33.19
CA GLY A 169 -15.19 1.14 -32.35
C GLY A 169 -13.90 0.52 -31.78
N ASN A 170 -13.94 0.21 -30.48
CA ASN A 170 -12.98 -0.67 -29.79
C ASN A 170 -11.51 -0.21 -29.66
N LEU A 171 -11.25 1.06 -29.33
CA LEU A 171 -10.11 1.35 -28.46
C LEU A 171 -10.64 1.82 -27.10
N LEU A 172 -10.84 0.87 -26.19
CA LEU A 172 -10.41 1.11 -24.82
C LEU A 172 -8.92 1.45 -24.91
N PRO A 173 -8.47 2.64 -24.51
CA PRO A 173 -7.06 2.92 -24.52
C PRO A 173 -6.45 2.25 -23.28
N PHE A 174 -6.06 0.99 -23.44
CA PHE A 174 -5.02 0.40 -22.58
C PHE A 174 -3.66 1.10 -22.82
N GLU A 175 -3.56 1.96 -23.85
CA GLU A 175 -2.34 2.71 -24.21
C GLU A 175 -2.20 4.08 -23.50
N ASP A 176 -3.24 4.62 -22.84
CA ASP A 176 -3.13 5.93 -22.16
C ASP A 176 -2.38 5.87 -20.80
N TYR A 177 -2.06 4.66 -20.31
CA TYR A 177 -1.20 4.52 -19.13
C TYR A 177 0.23 4.97 -19.40
N GLU A 178 0.71 4.90 -20.65
CA GLU A 178 2.06 5.39 -21.01
C GLU A 178 2.12 6.92 -21.08
N GLU A 179 1.09 7.60 -21.61
CA GLU A 179 1.07 9.08 -21.61
C GLU A 179 0.91 9.68 -20.21
N ILE A 180 0.15 9.02 -19.32
CA ILE A 180 0.10 9.42 -17.90
C ILE A 180 1.44 9.14 -17.22
N ASN A 181 2.10 8.02 -17.51
CA ASN A 181 3.43 7.72 -16.99
C ASN A 181 4.50 8.66 -17.51
N ASP A 182 4.40 9.17 -18.74
CA ASP A 182 5.37 10.13 -19.29
C ASP A 182 5.17 11.55 -18.74
N CYS A 183 3.93 11.96 -18.47
CA CYS A 183 3.66 13.16 -17.65
C CYS A 183 4.20 13.00 -16.22
N LEU A 184 4.04 11.82 -15.60
CA LEU A 184 4.60 11.54 -14.27
C LEU A 184 6.13 11.52 -14.29
N LYS A 185 6.79 10.99 -15.33
CA LYS A 185 8.27 11.01 -15.45
C LYS A 185 8.83 12.42 -15.58
N GLN A 186 8.08 13.38 -16.11
CA GLN A 186 8.51 14.78 -16.20
C GLN A 186 8.50 15.50 -14.84
N GLU A 187 7.59 15.16 -13.91
CA GLU A 187 7.59 15.72 -12.55
C GLU A 187 8.65 15.12 -11.61
N TYR A 188 9.32 14.01 -11.99
CA TYR A 188 10.38 13.38 -11.19
C TYR A 188 11.80 13.77 -11.63
N ARG A 189 11.93 14.72 -12.58
CA ARG A 189 13.22 15.26 -13.02
C ARG A 189 13.49 16.63 -12.39
N HIS A 190 13.34 16.74 -11.07
CA HIS A 190 13.92 17.80 -10.23
C HIS A 190 14.16 17.25 -8.82
#